data_AF-A0A818NCW6-F1
#
_entry.id   AF-A0A818NCW6-F1
#
_cell.length_a   1.000
_cell.length_b   1.000
_cell.length_c   1.000
_cell.angle_alpha   90.00
_cell.angle_beta   90.00
_cell.angle_gamma   90.00
#
_symmetry.space_group_name_H-M   'P 1'
#
loop_
_entity.id
_entity.type
_entity.pdbx_description
1 polymer ?
#
loop_
_entity_poly.entity_id
_entity_poly.type
_entity_poly.pdbx_seq_one_letter_code
_entity_poly.pdbx_strand_id
1 'polypeptide(L)'
;YILRCIIWNTSDVILQETSITGEQMSDIYVKGWMTGIEDDVQKTDVHYRSMDGEGNFNWRFIYNFSYFPAERCISIRKKEYFWSYDATEFKIPPVLNIQIWDNDKFSRDDFLGALTLDLNRLYKPAKDSDVCTLEIVNDQLSNYVSIFEIKHLKGWWPCVDLQSGNPKLTGKIELELEILTENEAIERPAGRGRKQPNEHPKLELPQRPETSFLWFTSPYRAFKNIIWKKSKCYILLIFLLICFIIFLLLFLWSMPKALLSRLLHTFK
;
A
#
# COMPACT_ATOMS: atom_id res chain seq x y z
N TYR A 1 6.56 -10.39 -24.97
CA TYR A 1 5.62 -10.90 -23.94
C TYR A 1 5.20 -9.75 -23.05
N ILE A 2 4.04 -9.89 -22.42
CA ILE A 2 3.48 -8.92 -21.48
C ILE A 2 3.15 -9.67 -20.19
N LEU A 3 3.77 -9.26 -19.08
CA LEU A 3 3.45 -9.77 -17.76
C LEU A 3 2.43 -8.86 -17.10
N ARG A 4 1.28 -9.43 -16.73
CA ARG A 4 0.30 -8.81 -15.85
C ARG A 4 0.52 -9.37 -14.46
N CYS A 5 0.74 -8.48 -13.50
CA CYS A 5 0.85 -8.82 -12.09
C CYS A 5 -0.22 -8.05 -11.35
N ILE A 6 -1.20 -8.74 -10.77
CA ILE A 6 -2.26 -8.11 -9.98
C ILE A 6 -1.89 -8.26 -8.51
N ILE A 7 -1.78 -7.13 -7.82
CA ILE A 7 -1.67 -7.06 -6.37
C ILE A 7 -3.08 -7.08 -5.81
N TRP A 8 -3.47 -8.19 -5.19
CA TRP A 8 -4.78 -8.33 -4.56
C TRP A 8 -4.73 -7.75 -3.15
N ASN A 9 -4.05 -8.46 -2.26
CA ASN A 9 -4.04 -8.19 -0.83
C ASN A 9 -2.63 -8.35 -0.23
N THR A 10 -2.43 -7.78 0.95
CA THR A 10 -1.31 -8.09 1.86
C THR A 10 -1.89 -8.57 3.20
N SER A 11 -1.14 -9.41 3.91
CA SER A 11 -1.50 -9.96 5.22
C SER A 11 -0.26 -10.02 6.11
N ASP A 12 -0.46 -9.93 7.42
CA ASP A 12 0.58 -10.05 8.45
C ASP A 12 1.80 -9.13 8.21
N VAL A 13 1.57 -7.95 7.62
CA VAL A 13 2.63 -6.96 7.41
C VAL A 13 2.98 -6.32 8.75
N ILE A 14 4.27 -6.23 9.05
CA ILE A 14 4.75 -5.57 10.26
C ILE A 14 4.28 -4.11 10.32
N LEU A 15 3.78 -3.70 11.50
CA LEU A 15 3.28 -2.35 11.74
C LEU A 15 4.39 -1.48 12.33
N GLN A 16 4.54 -0.26 11.83
CA GLN A 16 5.61 0.65 12.24
C GLN A 16 5.12 1.95 12.89
N GLU A 17 3.92 2.45 12.55
CA GLU A 17 3.39 3.66 13.18
C GLU A 17 2.57 3.36 14.45
N THR A 18 2.48 4.36 15.32
CA THR A 18 1.51 4.39 16.43
C THR A 18 0.54 5.55 16.19
N SER A 19 -0.75 5.23 16.08
CA SER A 19 -1.83 6.20 15.95
C SER A 19 -1.84 7.19 17.13
N ILE A 20 -2.46 8.35 16.91
CA ILE A 20 -2.76 9.36 17.95
C ILE A 20 -3.54 8.72 19.13
N THR A 21 -4.25 7.62 18.87
CA THR A 21 -4.99 6.83 19.87
C THR A 21 -4.15 5.84 20.66
N GLY A 22 -2.86 5.66 20.32
CA GLY A 22 -1.96 4.68 20.92
C GLY A 22 -2.01 3.28 20.28
N GLU A 23 -2.80 3.09 19.22
CA GLU A 23 -2.92 1.81 18.51
C GLU A 23 -1.86 1.73 17.38
N GLN A 24 -1.24 0.57 17.17
CA GLN A 24 -0.29 0.38 16.06
C GLN A 24 -1.02 0.37 14.71
N MET A 25 -0.42 1.00 13.70
CA MET A 25 -0.95 1.03 12.34
C MET A 25 0.17 1.24 11.31
N SER A 26 -0.11 0.99 10.03
CA SER A 26 0.76 1.39 8.92
C SER A 26 -0.06 1.83 7.70
N ASP A 27 0.49 2.75 6.91
CA ASP A 27 -0.05 3.26 5.66
C ASP A 27 0.59 2.47 4.48
N ILE A 28 0.12 1.24 4.25
CA ILE A 28 0.79 0.26 3.38
C ILE A 28 0.62 0.58 1.89
N TYR A 29 1.69 0.45 1.12
CA TYR A 29 1.62 0.38 -0.34
C TYR A 29 2.68 -0.56 -0.92
N VAL A 30 2.49 -0.97 -2.17
CA VAL A 30 3.35 -1.94 -2.84
C VAL A 30 4.03 -1.30 -4.05
N LYS A 31 5.34 -1.54 -4.20
CA LYS A 31 6.14 -1.20 -5.39
C LYS A 31 6.49 -2.49 -6.13
N GLY A 32 6.54 -2.44 -7.45
CA GLY A 32 7.03 -3.54 -8.27
C GLY A 32 7.85 -3.05 -9.47
N TRP A 33 8.78 -3.88 -9.93
CA TRP A 33 9.54 -3.66 -11.16
C TRP A 33 10.17 -4.96 -11.66
N MET A 34 10.52 -5.00 -12.93
CA MET A 34 11.32 -6.09 -13.52
C MET A 34 12.80 -5.71 -13.45
N THR A 35 13.67 -6.65 -13.04
CA THR A 35 15.12 -6.44 -13.08
C THR A 35 15.55 -6.03 -14.49
N GLY A 36 16.41 -5.00 -14.58
CA GLY A 36 16.88 -4.41 -15.83
C GLY A 36 15.91 -3.44 -16.52
N ILE A 37 14.64 -3.42 -16.13
CA ILE A 37 13.64 -2.42 -16.59
C ILE A 37 13.25 -1.54 -15.39
N GLU A 38 14.27 -1.00 -14.71
CA GLU A 38 14.10 -0.21 -13.48
C GLU A 38 13.48 1.16 -13.74
N ASP A 39 13.45 1.63 -14.98
CA ASP A 39 12.78 2.88 -15.36
C ASP A 39 11.24 2.75 -15.32
N ASP A 40 10.69 1.53 -15.36
CA ASP A 40 9.24 1.25 -15.28
C ASP A 40 8.84 0.71 -13.89
N VAL A 41 9.30 1.36 -12.82
CA VAL A 41 8.83 1.06 -11.46
C VAL A 41 7.36 1.48 -11.32
N GLN A 42 6.52 0.53 -10.92
CA GLN A 42 5.09 0.74 -10.72
C GLN A 42 4.74 0.67 -9.24
N LYS A 43 3.72 1.43 -8.82
CA LYS A 43 3.26 1.48 -7.42
C LYS A 43 1.75 1.37 -7.35
N THR A 44 1.24 0.77 -6.27
CA THR A 44 -0.19 0.76 -5.96
C THR A 44 -0.65 2.11 -5.40
N ASP A 45 -1.95 2.24 -5.16
CA ASP A 45 -2.43 3.24 -4.21
C ASP A 45 -2.09 2.83 -2.76
N VAL A 46 -2.22 3.78 -1.84
CA VAL A 46 -1.93 3.55 -0.42
C VAL A 46 -3.18 3.03 0.29
N HIS A 47 -3.03 1.98 1.08
CA HIS A 47 -4.00 1.54 2.07
C HIS A 47 -3.70 2.23 3.40
N TYR A 48 -4.46 3.28 3.71
CA TYR A 48 -4.25 4.05 4.93
C TYR A 48 -4.73 3.29 6.17
N ARG A 49 -3.99 3.38 7.27
CA ARG A 49 -4.37 2.91 8.61
C ARG A 49 -4.75 1.43 8.63
N SER A 50 -3.89 0.59 8.09
CA SER A 50 -3.96 -0.84 8.34
C SER A 50 -3.65 -1.10 9.81
N MET A 51 -4.59 -1.70 10.54
CA MET A 51 -4.46 -1.98 11.98
C MET A 51 -3.93 -3.40 12.23
N ASP A 52 -4.18 -4.31 11.30
CA ASP A 52 -3.87 -5.74 11.43
C ASP A 52 -2.77 -6.19 10.43
N GLY A 53 -2.16 -5.24 9.72
CA GLY A 53 -1.17 -5.53 8.66
C GLY A 53 -1.80 -5.98 7.34
N GLU A 54 -3.13 -5.91 7.23
CA GLU A 54 -3.89 -6.20 6.02
C GLU A 54 -3.92 -5.00 5.06
N GLY A 55 -3.79 -5.25 3.76
CA GLY A 55 -3.83 -4.20 2.75
C GLY A 55 -4.54 -4.65 1.48
N ASN A 56 -5.67 -4.04 1.15
CA ASN A 56 -6.46 -4.38 -0.03
C ASN A 56 -6.20 -3.38 -1.17
N PHE A 57 -5.82 -3.84 -2.37
CA PHE A 57 -5.39 -2.97 -3.48
C PHE A 57 -6.20 -3.15 -4.77
N ASN A 58 -6.40 -4.39 -5.20
CA ASN A 58 -6.97 -4.73 -6.52
C ASN A 58 -6.28 -3.95 -7.64
N TRP A 59 -4.96 -4.07 -7.77
CA TRP A 59 -4.15 -3.18 -8.60
C TRP A 59 -3.27 -3.94 -9.59
N ARG A 60 -3.36 -3.63 -10.89
CA ARG A 60 -2.58 -4.30 -11.95
C ARG A 60 -1.29 -3.56 -12.30
N PHE A 61 -0.17 -4.25 -12.23
CA PHE A 61 1.06 -3.90 -12.91
C PHE A 61 1.13 -4.58 -14.28
N ILE A 62 1.67 -3.86 -15.26
CA ILE A 62 1.82 -4.36 -16.64
C ILE A 62 3.24 -4.07 -17.12
N TYR A 63 4.01 -5.12 -17.36
CA TYR A 63 5.39 -5.02 -17.85
C TYR A 63 5.50 -5.64 -19.25
N ASN A 64 6.07 -4.88 -20.19
CA ASN A 64 6.33 -5.34 -21.55
C ASN A 64 7.82 -5.67 -21.69
N PHE A 65 8.13 -6.86 -22.20
CA PHE A 65 9.53 -7.26 -22.42
C PHE A 65 9.70 -8.29 -23.54
N SER A 66 10.90 -8.31 -24.12
CA SER A 66 11.30 -9.28 -25.14
C SER A 66 12.00 -10.46 -24.46
N TYR A 67 11.38 -11.64 -24.50
CA TYR A 67 11.90 -12.87 -23.89
C TYR A 67 12.39 -13.84 -24.97
N PHE A 68 13.54 -14.45 -24.74
CA PHE A 68 14.19 -15.43 -25.63
C PHE A 68 14.04 -16.82 -25.01
N PRO A 69 13.14 -17.68 -25.50
CA PRO A 69 12.87 -18.98 -24.88
C PRO A 69 14.08 -19.93 -24.85
N ALA A 70 14.94 -19.87 -25.87
CA ALA A 70 16.13 -20.74 -25.96
C ALA A 70 17.16 -20.45 -24.86
N GLU A 71 17.33 -19.17 -24.50
CA GLU A 71 18.30 -18.72 -23.50
C GLU A 71 17.66 -18.43 -22.14
N ARG A 72 16.32 -18.46 -22.06
CA ARG A 72 15.51 -18.16 -20.87
C ARG A 72 15.82 -16.78 -20.28
N CYS A 73 16.13 -15.80 -21.13
CA CYS A 73 16.50 -14.45 -20.73
C CYS A 73 15.62 -13.40 -21.41
N ILE A 74 15.57 -12.20 -20.83
CA ILE A 74 15.04 -11.01 -21.48
C ILE A 74 16.19 -10.22 -22.10
N SER A 75 15.96 -9.66 -23.29
CA SER A 75 16.88 -8.69 -23.90
C SER A 75 16.43 -7.28 -23.56
N ILE A 76 17.38 -6.50 -23.06
CA ILE A 76 17.18 -5.10 -22.73
C ILE A 76 18.26 -4.30 -23.45
N ARG A 77 17.83 -3.23 -24.12
CA ARG A 77 18.73 -2.25 -24.71
C ARG A 77 18.91 -1.11 -23.72
N LYS A 78 20.10 -0.96 -23.15
CA LYS A 78 20.44 0.15 -22.25
C LYS A 78 21.65 0.89 -22.78
N LYS A 79 21.63 2.21 -22.66
CA LYS A 79 22.82 3.03 -22.89
C LYS A 79 23.69 2.96 -21.63
N GLU A 80 24.97 2.60 -21.76
CA GLU A 80 25.87 2.52 -20.60
C GLU A 80 26.03 3.87 -19.90
N TYR A 81 26.00 4.96 -20.68
CA TYR A 81 26.03 6.32 -20.18
C TYR A 81 24.98 7.16 -20.90
N PHE A 82 24.47 8.20 -20.25
CA PHE A 82 23.49 9.12 -20.85
C PHE A 82 23.96 9.69 -22.21
N TRP A 83 25.28 9.83 -22.38
CA TRP A 83 25.93 10.36 -23.59
C TRP A 83 26.36 9.28 -24.60
N SER A 84 26.17 7.99 -24.31
CA SER A 84 26.54 6.94 -25.26
C SER A 84 25.61 7.00 -26.48
N TYR A 85 26.22 7.02 -27.67
CA TYR A 85 25.47 7.00 -28.91
C TYR A 85 24.81 5.63 -29.11
N ASP A 86 25.58 4.57 -28.88
CA ASP A 86 25.14 3.18 -28.99
C ASP A 86 24.53 2.68 -27.68
N ALA A 87 23.47 1.88 -27.82
CA ALA A 87 22.84 1.14 -26.72
C ALA A 87 23.35 -0.30 -26.76
N THR A 88 23.87 -0.79 -25.64
CA THR A 88 24.30 -2.18 -25.49
C THR A 88 23.09 -3.06 -25.17
N GLU A 89 23.06 -4.25 -25.78
CA GLU A 89 22.06 -5.28 -25.49
C GLU A 89 22.55 -6.17 -24.35
N PHE A 90 21.83 -6.15 -23.24
CA PHE A 90 22.07 -7.02 -22.10
C PHE A 90 21.02 -8.13 -22.08
N LYS A 91 21.48 -9.35 -21.78
CA LYS A 91 20.63 -10.50 -21.56
C LYS A 91 20.64 -10.85 -20.09
N ILE A 92 19.47 -10.80 -19.46
CA ILE A 92 19.33 -11.05 -18.02
C ILE A 92 18.15 -11.98 -17.75
N PRO A 93 18.12 -12.68 -16.61
CA PRO A 93 16.97 -13.47 -16.24
C PRO A 93 15.73 -12.58 -16.01
N PRO A 94 14.52 -13.04 -16.39
CA PRO A 94 13.27 -12.36 -16.11
C PRO A 94 12.92 -12.45 -14.62
N VAL A 95 13.35 -11.46 -13.84
CA VAL A 95 13.09 -11.41 -12.39
C VAL A 95 12.13 -10.27 -12.10
N LEU A 96 11.02 -10.59 -11.42
CA LEU A 96 10.05 -9.63 -10.89
C LEU A 96 10.38 -9.34 -9.43
N ASN A 97 10.57 -8.07 -9.09
CA ASN A 97 10.78 -7.62 -7.71
C ASN A 97 9.54 -6.88 -7.24
N ILE A 98 9.13 -7.19 -6.02
CA ILE A 98 8.00 -6.57 -5.34
C ILE A 98 8.45 -6.18 -3.94
N GLN A 99 8.05 -5.00 -3.48
CA GLN A 99 8.38 -4.50 -2.15
C GLN A 99 7.15 -3.88 -1.50
N ILE A 100 7.03 -4.11 -0.20
CA ILE A 100 6.02 -3.52 0.67
C ILE A 100 6.68 -2.37 1.44
N TRP A 101 6.00 -1.23 1.49
CA TRP A 101 6.48 0.01 2.09
C TRP A 101 5.41 0.65 2.97
N ASP A 102 5.85 1.36 4.01
CA ASP A 102 5.02 2.26 4.80
C ASP A 102 5.08 3.67 4.22
N ASN A 103 3.92 4.29 3.97
CA ASN A 103 3.84 5.65 3.43
C ASN A 103 3.80 6.68 4.56
N ASP A 104 4.99 7.12 4.96
CA ASP A 104 5.17 8.19 5.92
C ASP A 104 4.82 9.56 5.33
N LYS A 105 4.21 10.42 6.13
CA LYS A 105 3.83 11.78 5.67
C LYS A 105 4.95 12.81 5.81
N PHE A 106 5.87 12.61 6.77
CA PHE A 106 6.85 13.61 7.17
C PHE A 106 8.30 13.09 7.16
N SER A 107 8.50 11.80 6.95
CA SER A 107 9.78 11.10 6.88
C SER A 107 9.91 10.38 5.54
N ARG A 108 11.06 9.71 5.34
CA ARG A 108 11.21 8.79 4.21
C ARG A 108 10.39 7.55 4.51
N ASP A 109 9.64 7.09 3.51
CA ASP A 109 8.93 5.81 3.55
C ASP A 109 9.83 4.69 4.06
N ASP A 110 9.32 3.91 5.00
CA ASP A 110 10.03 2.80 5.60
C ASP A 110 9.79 1.50 4.82
N PHE A 111 10.85 0.70 4.70
CA PHE A 111 10.80 -0.58 4.02
C PHE A 111 10.24 -1.66 4.96
N LEU A 112 9.19 -2.36 4.52
CA LEU A 112 8.53 -3.39 5.32
C LEU A 112 8.94 -4.80 4.88
N GLY A 113 9.11 -5.04 3.57
CA GLY A 113 9.51 -6.36 3.07
C GLY A 113 9.69 -6.41 1.57
N ALA A 114 10.39 -7.44 1.09
CA ALA A 114 10.64 -7.69 -0.31
C ALA A 114 10.27 -9.12 -0.71
N LEU A 115 9.90 -9.27 -1.98
CA LEU A 115 9.67 -10.52 -2.66
C LEU A 115 10.33 -10.44 -4.03
N THR A 116 11.20 -11.40 -4.31
CA THR A 116 11.87 -11.53 -5.61
C THR A 116 11.47 -12.86 -6.24
N LEU A 117 10.96 -12.80 -7.46
CA LEU A 117 10.43 -13.93 -8.20
C LEU A 117 11.15 -14.08 -9.54
N ASP A 118 11.88 -15.18 -9.72
CA ASP A 118 12.39 -15.58 -11.03
C ASP A 118 11.25 -16.22 -11.84
N LEU A 119 10.84 -15.58 -12.93
CA LEU A 119 9.71 -16.01 -13.75
C LEU A 119 9.96 -17.37 -14.43
N ASN A 120 11.22 -17.76 -14.62
CA ASN A 120 11.55 -19.09 -15.15
C ASN A 120 11.44 -20.19 -14.09
N ARG A 121 11.59 -19.83 -12.80
CA ARG A 121 11.72 -20.74 -11.68
C ARG A 121 10.90 -20.22 -10.50
N LEU A 122 9.59 -20.14 -10.69
CA LEU A 122 8.67 -19.76 -9.63
C LEU A 122 8.44 -20.94 -8.70
N TYR A 123 8.53 -20.66 -7.41
CA TYR A 123 7.98 -21.56 -6.42
C TYR A 123 6.47 -21.40 -6.37
N LYS A 124 5.76 -22.52 -6.14
CA LYS A 124 4.30 -22.49 -6.05
C LYS A 124 3.85 -21.66 -4.83
N PRO A 125 2.92 -20.71 -5.01
CA PRO A 125 2.38 -19.95 -3.91
C PRO A 125 1.51 -20.82 -2.99
N ALA A 126 1.31 -20.35 -1.76
CA ALA A 126 0.28 -20.89 -0.89
C ALA A 126 -1.11 -20.49 -1.39
N LYS A 127 -2.13 -21.32 -1.13
CA LYS A 127 -3.51 -21.00 -1.47
C LYS A 127 -4.11 -19.94 -0.55
N ASP A 128 -3.74 -20.00 0.72
CA ASP A 128 -4.25 -19.15 1.79
C ASP A 128 -3.09 -18.47 2.55
N SER A 129 -3.37 -17.32 3.16
CA SER A 129 -2.39 -16.55 3.94
C SER A 129 -1.87 -17.34 5.14
N ASP A 130 -2.72 -18.11 5.81
CA ASP A 130 -2.38 -18.87 7.01
C ASP A 130 -1.32 -19.96 6.75
N VAL A 131 -1.37 -20.57 5.56
CA VAL A 131 -0.44 -21.64 5.15
C VAL A 131 0.87 -21.05 4.61
N CYS A 132 0.89 -19.76 4.27
CA CYS A 132 2.04 -19.10 3.68
C CYS A 132 3.16 -18.87 4.71
N THR A 133 4.13 -19.78 4.78
CA THR A 133 5.31 -19.68 5.67
C THR A 133 6.61 -19.57 4.89
N LEU A 134 7.71 -19.19 5.57
CA LEU A 134 9.05 -19.19 4.97
C LEU A 134 9.54 -20.58 4.57
N GLU A 135 8.97 -21.64 5.15
CA GLU A 135 9.30 -23.01 4.77
C GLU A 135 8.95 -23.27 3.31
N ILE A 136 7.92 -22.61 2.76
CA ILE A 136 7.61 -22.67 1.32
C ILE A 136 8.78 -22.18 0.47
N VAL A 137 9.67 -21.32 0.99
CA VAL A 137 10.88 -20.88 0.27
C VAL A 137 12.02 -21.88 0.40
N ASN A 138 12.07 -22.64 1.49
CA ASN A 138 13.17 -23.58 1.78
C ASN A 138 12.89 -25.03 1.36
N ASP A 139 11.63 -25.46 1.33
CA ASP A 139 11.18 -26.83 0.99
C ASP A 139 11.24 -27.12 -0.54
N GLN A 140 12.13 -26.41 -1.24
CA GLN A 140 12.04 -26.01 -2.66
C GLN A 140 13.04 -26.70 -3.58
N LEU A 141 13.45 -27.95 -3.30
CA LEU A 141 14.43 -28.62 -4.17
C LEU A 141 13.81 -29.32 -5.40
N SER A 142 12.48 -29.39 -5.57
CA SER A 142 11.89 -30.24 -6.63
C SER A 142 10.67 -29.71 -7.40
N ASN A 143 10.03 -28.59 -7.03
CA ASN A 143 8.74 -28.18 -7.63
C ASN A 143 8.69 -26.72 -8.14
N TYR A 144 9.75 -26.26 -8.79
CA TYR A 144 9.71 -25.00 -9.53
C TYR A 144 8.84 -25.12 -10.79
N VAL A 145 8.21 -24.01 -11.16
CA VAL A 145 7.39 -23.91 -12.36
C VAL A 145 7.76 -22.64 -13.11
N SER A 146 7.82 -22.72 -14.44
CA SER A 146 8.03 -21.55 -15.28
C SER A 146 6.69 -20.88 -15.60
N ILE A 147 6.56 -19.57 -15.38
CA ILE A 147 5.33 -18.84 -15.74
C ILE A 147 5.04 -18.95 -17.24
N PHE A 148 6.08 -19.09 -18.06
CA PHE A 148 5.97 -19.21 -19.51
C PHE A 148 5.32 -20.53 -19.95
N GLU A 149 5.35 -21.56 -19.10
CA GLU A 149 4.73 -22.87 -19.33
C GLU A 149 3.29 -22.90 -18.82
N ILE A 150 3.05 -22.46 -17.57
CA ILE A 150 1.70 -22.49 -16.96
C ILE A 150 0.80 -21.33 -17.35
N LYS A 151 1.37 -20.25 -17.89
CA LYS A 151 0.71 -19.00 -18.32
C LYS A 151 0.07 -18.14 -17.22
N HIS A 152 -0.45 -18.76 -16.16
CA HIS A 152 -1.17 -18.10 -15.08
C HIS A 152 -0.83 -18.73 -13.72
N LEU A 153 -0.67 -17.90 -12.69
CA LEU A 153 -0.39 -18.34 -11.33
C LEU A 153 -0.96 -17.35 -10.33
N LYS A 154 -1.76 -17.82 -9.37
CA LYS A 154 -2.32 -17.01 -8.29
C LYS A 154 -2.07 -17.65 -6.92
N GLY A 155 -1.76 -16.82 -5.92
CA GLY A 155 -1.74 -17.23 -4.53
C GLY A 155 -0.92 -16.29 -3.64
N TRP A 156 -0.52 -16.79 -2.48
CA TRP A 156 0.22 -16.06 -1.46
C TRP A 156 1.72 -16.36 -1.50
N TRP A 157 2.51 -15.29 -1.40
CA TRP A 157 3.96 -15.33 -1.31
C TRP A 157 4.45 -14.66 -0.03
N PRO A 158 5.45 -15.23 0.65
CA PRO A 158 6.05 -14.60 1.82
C PRO A 158 7.00 -13.47 1.39
N CYS A 159 6.88 -12.32 2.05
CA CYS A 159 7.81 -11.21 1.93
C CYS A 159 8.81 -11.24 3.09
N VAL A 160 10.08 -10.97 2.77
CA VAL A 160 11.18 -11.02 3.73
C VAL A 160 11.86 -9.67 3.85
N ASP A 161 12.35 -9.37 5.06
CA ASP A 161 13.31 -8.29 5.23
C ASP A 161 14.72 -8.76 4.85
N LEU A 162 15.29 -8.10 3.85
CA LEU A 162 16.64 -8.34 3.36
C LEU A 162 17.71 -7.50 4.09
N GLN A 163 17.31 -6.49 4.86
CA GLN A 163 18.24 -5.59 5.55
C GLN A 163 18.84 -6.23 6.81
N SER A 164 18.07 -7.05 7.52
CA SER A 164 18.46 -7.62 8.82
C SER A 164 19.47 -8.79 8.76
N GLY A 165 19.99 -9.16 7.58
CA GLY A 165 20.97 -10.25 7.39
C GLY A 165 20.43 -11.68 7.59
N ASN A 166 19.40 -11.84 8.42
CA ASN A 166 18.63 -13.08 8.55
C ASN A 166 17.24 -12.89 7.91
N PRO A 167 16.80 -13.77 6.98
CA PRO A 167 15.51 -13.65 6.34
C PRO A 167 14.40 -13.89 7.36
N LYS A 168 13.73 -12.82 7.79
CA LYS A 168 12.55 -12.86 8.64
C LYS A 168 11.31 -12.57 7.80
N LEU A 169 10.22 -13.29 8.08
CA LEU A 169 8.93 -13.03 7.46
C LEU A 169 8.40 -11.70 8.00
N THR A 170 8.22 -10.73 7.12
CA THR A 170 7.75 -9.39 7.50
C THR A 170 6.41 -9.03 6.89
N GLY A 171 5.90 -9.87 5.99
CA GLY A 171 4.56 -9.75 5.43
C GLY A 171 4.29 -10.88 4.45
N LYS A 172 3.06 -10.95 3.99
CA LYS A 172 2.62 -11.87 2.95
C LYS A 172 1.87 -11.06 1.90
N ILE A 173 1.98 -11.46 0.64
CA ILE A 173 1.33 -10.77 -0.46
C ILE A 173 0.60 -11.76 -1.37
N GLU A 174 -0.67 -11.46 -1.66
CA GLU A 174 -1.47 -12.19 -2.62
C GLU A 174 -1.27 -11.57 -4.01
N LEU A 175 -0.75 -12.37 -4.92
CA LEU A 175 -0.49 -11.96 -6.29
C LEU A 175 -1.20 -12.86 -7.28
N GLU A 176 -1.45 -12.31 -8.46
CA GLU A 176 -1.86 -13.07 -9.63
C GLU A 176 -0.98 -12.66 -10.80
N LEU A 177 -0.22 -13.60 -11.34
CA LEU A 177 0.69 -13.45 -12.46
C LEU A 177 0.06 -14.09 -13.69
N GLU A 178 -0.04 -13.33 -14.78
CA GLU A 178 -0.47 -13.81 -16.09
C GLU A 178 0.56 -13.36 -17.14
N ILE A 179 1.09 -14.29 -17.91
CA ILE A 179 2.01 -13.98 -19.01
C ILE A 179 1.30 -14.15 -20.36
N LEU A 180 1.40 -13.11 -21.18
CA LEU A 180 0.73 -13.01 -22.47
C LEU A 180 1.72 -12.81 -23.59
N THR A 181 1.41 -13.39 -24.74
CA THR A 181 2.01 -12.99 -26.01
C THR A 181 1.47 -11.62 -26.43
N GLU A 182 2.14 -10.98 -27.38
CA GLU A 182 1.71 -9.68 -27.90
C GLU A 182 0.31 -9.76 -28.54
N ASN A 183 0.05 -10.81 -29.31
CA ASN A 183 -1.25 -11.05 -29.94
C ASN A 183 -2.37 -11.22 -28.89
N GLU A 184 -2.16 -12.07 -27.87
CA GLU A 184 -3.15 -12.27 -26.80
C GLU A 184 -3.43 -10.98 -26.02
N ALA A 185 -2.43 -10.11 -25.87
CA ALA A 185 -2.58 -8.85 -25.16
C ALA A 185 -3.32 -7.79 -25.99
N ILE A 186 -3.20 -7.83 -27.33
CA ILE A 186 -4.00 -7.00 -28.26
C ILE A 186 -5.46 -7.45 -28.21
N GLU A 187 -5.72 -8.76 -28.20
CA GLU A 187 -7.08 -9.31 -28.12
C GLU A 187 -7.76 -9.01 -26.77
N ARG A 188 -7.00 -9.09 -25.67
CA ARG A 188 -7.50 -8.87 -24.30
C ARG A 188 -6.83 -7.65 -23.67
N PRO A 189 -7.06 -6.42 -24.13
CA PRO A 189 -6.32 -5.26 -23.65
C PRO A 189 -6.62 -4.99 -22.17
N ALA A 190 -5.59 -4.58 -21.42
CA ALA A 190 -5.68 -4.28 -20.00
C ALA A 190 -4.93 -2.98 -19.67
N GLY A 191 -5.54 -2.12 -18.86
CA GLY A 191 -4.95 -0.90 -18.32
C GLY A 191 -4.20 -1.15 -17.01
N ARG A 192 -3.27 -0.24 -16.70
CA ARG A 192 -2.52 -0.23 -15.43
C ARG A 192 -3.43 0.15 -14.26
N GLY A 193 -3.17 -0.42 -13.09
CA GLY A 193 -3.96 -0.26 -11.88
C GLY A 193 -5.39 -0.71 -12.11
N ARG A 194 -6.33 0.22 -11.93
CA ARG A 194 -7.77 0.03 -12.16
C ARG A 194 -8.28 0.84 -13.37
N LYS A 195 -7.37 1.34 -14.21
CA LYS A 195 -7.70 2.19 -15.38
C LYS A 195 -8.26 1.33 -16.51
N GLN A 196 -9.11 1.93 -17.35
CA GLN A 196 -9.58 1.29 -18.57
C GLN A 196 -8.39 1.02 -19.52
N PRO A 197 -8.43 -0.08 -20.29
CA PRO A 197 -9.44 -1.15 -20.31
C PRO A 197 -9.33 -2.09 -19.10
N ASN A 198 -10.43 -2.38 -18.42
CA ASN A 198 -10.42 -3.10 -17.13
C ASN A 198 -11.43 -4.27 -17.13
N GLU A 199 -11.23 -5.23 -18.02
CA GLU A 199 -12.16 -6.35 -18.20
C GLU A 199 -11.51 -7.72 -17.97
N HIS A 200 -10.20 -7.84 -18.11
CA HIS A 200 -9.48 -9.12 -18.06
C HIS A 200 -8.42 -9.17 -16.95
N PRO A 201 -8.78 -9.47 -15.70
CA PRO A 201 -10.12 -9.44 -15.10
C PRO A 201 -10.58 -8.01 -14.75
N LYS A 202 -11.84 -7.83 -14.36
CA LYS A 202 -12.33 -6.54 -13.86
C LYS A 202 -11.83 -6.28 -12.45
N LEU A 203 -11.02 -5.22 -12.27
CA LEU A 203 -10.52 -4.80 -10.97
C LEU A 203 -11.39 -3.68 -10.39
N GLU A 204 -12.25 -4.05 -9.45
CA GLU A 204 -13.09 -3.10 -8.72
C GLU A 204 -12.30 -2.42 -7.60
N LEU A 205 -12.82 -1.28 -7.12
CA LEU A 205 -12.24 -0.63 -5.94
C LEU A 205 -12.31 -1.60 -4.76
N PRO A 206 -11.20 -1.77 -4.00
CA PRO A 206 -11.18 -2.67 -2.87
C PRO A 206 -12.14 -2.17 -1.79
N GLN A 207 -12.80 -3.10 -1.10
CA GLN A 207 -13.60 -2.79 0.07
C GLN A 207 -12.63 -2.50 1.23
N ARG A 208 -12.52 -1.23 1.63
CA ARG A 208 -11.68 -0.80 2.74
C ARG A 208 -12.55 -0.23 3.86
N PRO A 209 -12.18 -0.40 5.14
CA PRO A 209 -12.98 0.09 6.26
C PRO A 209 -13.07 1.62 6.26
N GLU A 210 -14.16 2.16 6.83
CA GLU A 210 -14.41 3.61 7.00
C GLU A 210 -13.45 4.31 7.99
N THR A 211 -12.28 3.74 8.24
CA THR A 211 -11.22 4.31 9.06
C THR A 211 -9.96 4.55 8.23
N SER A 212 -9.85 3.89 7.08
CA SER A 212 -8.74 3.90 6.11
C SER A 212 -8.71 5.12 5.18
N PHE A 213 -8.91 6.32 5.74
CA PHE A 213 -8.82 7.55 4.97
C PHE A 213 -7.73 8.48 5.50
N LEU A 214 -7.13 9.23 4.57
CA LEU A 214 -6.34 10.41 4.86
C LEU A 214 -7.18 11.41 5.66
N TRP A 215 -6.81 11.63 6.92
CA TRP A 215 -7.56 12.50 7.83
C TRP A 215 -7.73 13.94 7.30
N PHE A 216 -6.78 14.44 6.51
CA PHE A 216 -6.83 15.78 5.92
C PHE A 216 -7.77 15.89 4.71
N THR A 217 -7.94 14.81 3.93
CA THR A 217 -8.84 14.82 2.77
C THR A 217 -10.31 14.80 3.18
N SER A 218 -10.61 14.30 4.38
CA SER A 218 -11.96 14.21 4.92
C SER A 218 -12.00 14.65 6.38
N PRO A 219 -11.81 15.95 6.69
CA PRO A 219 -11.71 16.46 8.06
C PRO A 219 -12.97 16.17 8.87
N TYR A 220 -14.16 16.21 8.24
CA TYR A 220 -15.42 15.85 8.89
C TYR A 220 -15.49 14.37 9.29
N ARG A 221 -15.03 13.45 8.43
CA ARG A 221 -15.00 12.01 8.74
C ARG A 221 -13.98 11.71 9.83
N ALA A 222 -12.82 12.34 9.78
CA ALA A 222 -11.80 12.27 10.83
C ALA A 222 -12.35 12.77 12.17
N PHE A 223 -13.00 13.93 12.19
CA PHE A 223 -13.64 14.48 13.39
C PHE A 223 -14.70 13.53 13.95
N LYS A 224 -15.61 13.02 13.10
CA LYS A 224 -16.69 12.10 13.52
C LYS A 224 -16.16 10.76 14.07
N ASN A 225 -15.18 10.16 13.41
CA ASN A 225 -14.72 8.80 13.74
C ASN A 225 -13.62 8.78 14.81
N ILE A 226 -12.77 9.81 14.90
CA ILE A 226 -11.64 9.88 15.84
C ILE A 226 -12.03 10.70 17.08
N ILE A 227 -12.42 11.96 16.87
CA ILE A 227 -12.59 12.95 17.95
C ILE A 227 -13.96 12.78 18.64
N TRP A 228 -15.03 12.69 17.86
CA TRP A 228 -16.40 12.61 18.40
C TRP A 228 -16.68 11.26 19.08
N LYS A 229 -16.18 10.14 18.55
CA LYS A 229 -16.39 8.82 19.19
C LYS A 229 -15.70 8.72 20.56
N LYS A 230 -14.46 9.19 20.70
CA LYS A 230 -13.69 9.05 21.95
C LYS A 230 -13.93 10.19 22.96
N SER A 231 -14.14 11.43 22.50
CA SER A 231 -14.14 12.62 23.38
C SER A 231 -15.49 13.35 23.45
N LYS A 232 -16.58 12.66 23.11
CA LYS A 232 -17.95 13.22 23.06
C LYS A 232 -18.34 14.02 24.31
N CYS A 233 -18.06 13.48 25.51
CA CYS A 233 -18.38 14.14 26.79
C CYS A 233 -17.51 15.38 27.05
N TYR A 234 -16.21 15.31 26.74
CA TYR A 234 -15.29 16.44 26.90
C TYR A 234 -15.63 17.60 25.96
N ILE A 235 -15.97 17.29 24.71
CA ILE A 235 -16.36 18.31 23.71
C ILE A 235 -17.64 19.02 24.16
N LEU A 236 -18.64 18.27 24.64
CA LEU A 236 -19.87 18.84 25.19
C LEU A 236 -19.59 19.71 26.42
N LEU A 237 -18.72 19.26 27.33
CA LEU A 237 -18.33 20.03 28.53
C LEU A 237 -17.66 21.37 28.17
N ILE A 238 -16.70 21.34 27.23
CA ILE A 238 -16.00 22.54 26.75
C ILE A 238 -16.98 23.51 26.07
N PHE A 239 -17.88 22.99 25.24
CA PHE A 239 -18.90 23.81 24.60
C PHE A 239 -19.80 24.50 25.63
N LEU A 240 -20.25 23.77 26.66
CA LEU A 240 -21.07 24.30 27.75
C LEU A 240 -20.33 25.39 28.55
N LEU A 241 -19.03 25.18 28.80
CA LEU A 241 -18.17 26.16 29.45
C LEU A 241 -18.04 27.45 28.63
N ILE A 242 -17.83 27.34 27.31
CA ILE A 242 -17.73 28.51 26.42
C ILE A 242 -19.06 29.27 26.39
N CYS A 243 -20.19 28.57 26.27
CA CYS A 243 -21.52 29.20 26.34
C CYS A 243 -21.73 29.94 27.66
N PHE A 244 -21.29 29.35 28.79
CA PHE A 244 -21.38 29.98 30.10
C PHE A 244 -20.51 31.24 30.21
N ILE A 245 -19.29 31.22 29.68
CA ILE A 245 -18.40 32.40 29.66
C ILE A 245 -19.01 33.52 28.80
N ILE A 246 -19.53 33.20 27.61
CA ILE A 246 -20.19 34.18 26.74
C ILE A 246 -21.41 34.78 27.44
N PHE A 247 -22.21 33.95 28.12
CA PHE A 247 -23.34 34.40 28.91
C PHE A 247 -22.91 35.39 30.01
N LEU A 248 -21.85 35.08 30.77
CA LEU A 248 -21.31 35.98 31.80
C LEU A 248 -20.82 37.32 31.22
N LEU A 249 -20.15 37.29 30.07
CA LEU A 249 -19.68 38.51 29.41
C LEU A 249 -20.85 39.39 28.94
N LEU A 250 -21.87 38.80 28.31
CA LEU A 250 -23.07 39.52 27.89
C LEU A 250 -23.86 40.06 29.09
N PHE A 251 -23.93 39.29 30.17
CA PHE A 251 -24.56 39.70 31.42
C PHE A 251 -23.85 40.91 32.05
N LEU A 252 -22.53 40.87 32.14
CA LEU A 252 -21.73 41.99 32.64
C LEU A 252 -21.83 43.24 31.74
N TRP A 253 -21.95 43.05 30.42
CA TRP A 253 -22.10 44.15 29.47
C TRP A 253 -23.49 44.79 29.51
N SER A 254 -24.55 43.99 29.69
CA SER A 254 -25.94 44.43 29.76
C SER A 254 -26.37 44.91 31.15
N MET A 255 -25.57 44.66 32.18
CA MET A 255 -25.82 45.09 33.56
C MET A 255 -25.94 46.62 33.66
N PRO A 256 -27.06 47.17 34.15
CA PRO A 256 -27.20 48.61 34.37
C PRO A 256 -26.13 49.11 35.33
N LYS A 257 -25.41 50.17 34.96
CA LYS A 257 -24.28 50.73 35.75
C LYS A 257 -24.66 51.03 37.21
N ALA A 258 -25.93 51.34 37.48
CA ALA A 258 -26.46 51.58 38.83
C ALA A 258 -26.51 50.34 39.74
N LEU A 259 -26.60 49.14 39.17
CA LEU A 259 -26.64 47.87 39.90
C LEU A 259 -25.22 47.34 40.16
N LEU A 260 -24.32 47.56 39.20
CA LEU A 260 -22.88 47.30 39.35
C LEU A 260 -22.27 48.16 40.46
N SER A 261 -22.63 49.44 40.55
CA SER A 261 -22.17 50.35 41.62
C SER A 261 -22.69 49.97 43.00
N ARG A 262 -23.88 49.37 43.10
CA ARG A 262 -24.45 48.87 44.37
C ARG A 262 -23.75 47.59 44.83
N LEU A 263 -23.48 46.66 43.93
CA LEU A 263 -22.73 45.44 44.24
C LEU A 263 -21.30 45.75 44.69
N LEU A 264 -20.59 46.66 44.01
CA LEU A 264 -19.24 47.07 44.41
C LEU A 264 -19.20 47.83 45.74
N HIS A 265 -20.28 48.53 46.11
CA HIS A 265 -20.39 49.19 47.42
C HIS A 265 -20.72 48.23 48.56
N THR A 266 -21.37 47.09 48.30
CA THR A 266 -21.67 46.08 49.33
C THR A 266 -20.48 45.17 49.68
N PHE A 267 -19.42 45.17 48.87
CA PHE A 267 -18.18 44.42 49.15
C PHE A 267 -17.05 45.30 49.74
N LYS A 268 -17.35 46.55 50.09
CA LYS A 268 -16.42 47.51 50.71
C LYS A 268 -16.87 47.80 52.14
#